data_AF-A0A920QS99-F1
#
_entry.id   AF-A0A920QS99-F1
#
_cell.length_a   1.000
_cell.length_b   1.000
_cell.length_c   1.000
_cell.angle_alpha   90.00
_cell.angle_beta   90.00
_cell.angle_gamma   90.00
#
_symmetry.space_group_name_H-M   'P 1'
#
loop_
_entity.id
_entity.type
_entity.pdbx_description
1 polymer ?
#
loop_
_entity_poly.entity_id
_entity_poly.type
_entity_poly.pdbx_seq_one_letter_code
_entity_poly.pdbx_strand_id
1 'polypeptide(L)' 'MKFAICNEVFEGWSIDDSIRFVAETGYDAIEIAPFTLANT' A
#
# COMPACT_ATOMS: atom_id res chain seq x y z
N MET A 1 11.63 -2.41 15.51
CA MET A 1 11.88 -2.75 14.09
C MET A 1 10.78 -2.09 13.28
N LYS A 2 11.07 -1.49 12.12
CA LYS A 2 10.02 -0.95 11.25
C LYS A 2 9.83 -1.86 10.04
N PHE A 3 8.59 -2.14 9.68
CA PHE A 3 8.24 -2.96 8.51
C PHE A 3 7.39 -2.17 7.52
N ALA A 4 7.63 -2.43 6.23
CA ALA A 4 6.88 -1.85 5.13
C ALA A 4 6.43 -2.95 4.17
N ILE A 5 5.40 -2.65 3.37
CA ILE A 5 4.89 -3.52 2.31
C ILE A 5 4.60 -2.69 1.05
N CYS A 6 4.98 -3.22 -0.12
CA CYS A 6 4.66 -2.60 -1.40
C CYS A 6 3.19 -2.77 -1.74
N ASN A 7 2.51 -1.70 -2.16
CA ASN A 7 1.09 -1.76 -2.47
C ASN A 7 0.75 -2.50 -3.76
N GLU A 8 1.74 -2.95 -4.54
CA GLU A 8 1.55 -3.79 -5.72
C GLU A 8 0.80 -5.09 -5.38
N VAL A 9 0.94 -5.62 -4.16
CA VAL A 9 0.18 -6.81 -3.72
C VAL A 9 -1.32 -6.54 -3.53
N PHE A 10 -1.73 -5.27 -3.51
CA PHE A 10 -3.11 -4.81 -3.42
C PHE A 10 -3.63 -4.27 -4.76
N GLU A 11 -3.05 -4.69 -5.89
CA GLU A 11 -3.52 -4.27 -7.21
C GLU A 11 -5.04 -4.49 -7.36
N GLY A 12 -5.74 -3.45 -7.80
CA GLY A 12 -7.21 -3.44 -7.92
C GLY A 12 -7.96 -2.95 -6.68
N TRP A 13 -7.28 -2.74 -5.54
CA TRP A 13 -7.86 -2.05 -4.38
C TRP A 13 -7.76 -0.54 -4.55
N SER A 14 -8.63 0.18 -3.84
CA SER A 14 -8.42 1.60 -3.62
C SER A 14 -7.15 1.80 -2.76
N ILE A 15 -6.48 2.95 -2.93
CA ILE A 15 -5.29 3.24 -2.13
C ILE A 15 -5.64 3.46 -0.65
N ASP A 16 -6.83 4.01 -0.38
CA ASP A 16 -7.37 4.18 0.96
C ASP A 16 -7.63 2.85 1.68
N ASP A 17 -8.22 1.86 1.01
CA ASP A 17 -8.41 0.52 1.60
C ASP A 17 -7.08 -0.18 1.84
N SER A 18 -6.12 -0.03 0.93
CA SER A 18 -4.77 -0.59 1.07
C SER A 18 -4.06 -0.01 2.30
N ILE A 19 -4.03 1.32 2.45
CA ILE A 19 -3.43 2.00 3.60
C ILE A 19 -4.08 1.56 4.90
N ARG A 20 -5.42 1.48 4.92
CA ARG A 20 -6.18 1.05 6.10
C ARG A 20 -5.80 -0.37 6.50
N PHE A 21 -5.78 -1.31 5.56
CA PHE A 21 -5.42 -2.70 5.83
C PHE A 21 -3.98 -2.84 6.34
N VAL A 22 -3.04 -2.11 5.73
CA VAL A 22 -1.63 -2.10 6.14
C VAL A 22 -1.47 -1.57 7.58
N ALA A 23 -2.19 -0.52 7.94
CA ALA A 23 -2.20 0.01 9.30
C ALA A 23 -2.82 -0.97 10.32
N GLU A 24 -3.93 -1.64 9.95
CA GLU A 24 -4.62 -2.62 10.80
C GLU A 24 -3.78 -3.89 11.04
N THR A 25 -2.87 -4.23 10.12
CA THR A 25 -1.99 -5.41 10.22
C THR A 25 -0.65 -5.16 10.91
N GLY A 26 -0.39 -3.91 11.32
CA GLY A 26 0.77 -3.55 12.14
C GLY A 26 2.04 -3.20 11.36
N TYR A 27 1.93 -2.92 10.06
CA TYR A 27 3.02 -2.32 9.29
C TYR A 27 3.15 -0.82 9.61
N ASP A 28 4.39 -0.31 9.56
CA ASP A 28 4.69 1.09 9.81
C ASP A 28 4.55 1.97 8.56
N ALA A 29 4.64 1.37 7.37
CA ALA A 29 4.62 2.08 6.11
C ALA A 29 4.08 1.22 4.96
N ILE A 30 3.58 1.92 3.93
CA ILE A 30 3.25 1.34 2.63
C ILE A 30 4.17 1.97 1.58
N GLU A 31 4.70 1.15 0.68
CA GLU A 31 5.49 1.61 -0.47
C GLU A 31 4.57 1.73 -1.69
N ILE A 32 4.73 2.78 -2.49
CA ILE A 32 3.80 3.09 -3.59
C ILE A 32 4.39 2.63 -4.93
N ALA A 33 3.69 1.75 -5.62
CA ALA A 33 4.00 1.23 -6.94
C ALA A 33 3.71 2.30 -8.02
N PRO A 34 4.46 2.31 -9.15
CA PRO A 34 4.43 3.41 -10.13
C PRO A 34 3.06 3.74 -10.72
N PHE A 35 2.21 2.72 -10.90
CA PHE A 35 0.88 2.85 -11.51
C PHE A 35 -0.22 3.30 -10.53
N THR A 36 0.11 3.44 -9.23
CA THR A 36 -0.90 3.68 -8.17
C THR A 36 -1.49 5.09 -8.22
N LEU A 37 -0.67 6.09 -8.56
CA LEU A 37 -1.05 7.51 -8.48
C LEU A 37 -1.33 8.14 -9.84
N ALA A 38 -0.84 7.54 -10.92
CA ALA A 38 -1.05 8.02 -12.27
C ALA A 38 -0.92 6.87 -13.27
N ASN A 39 -1.71 6.94 -14.34
CA ASN A 39 -1.49 6.12 -15.52
C ASN A 39 -0.32 6.71 -16.32
N THR A 40 0.58 5.86 -16.82
CA THR A 40 1.57 6.22 -17.85
C THR A 40 0.90 6.57 -19.18
#